data_AF-A0AAD1S5Z0-F1
#
_entry.id   AF-A0AAD1S5Z0-F1
#
_cell.length_a   1.000
_cell.length_b   1.000
_cell.length_c   1.000
_cell.angle_alpha   90.00
_cell.angle_beta   90.00
_cell.angle_gamma   90.00
#
_symmetry.space_group_name_H-M   'P 1'
#
loop_
_entity.id
_entity.type
_entity.pdbx_description
1 polymer ?
#
loop_
_entity_poly.entity_id
_entity_poly.type
_entity_poly.pdbx_seq_one_letter_code
_entity_poly.pdbx_strand_id
1 'polypeptide(L)'
;MFYIAGCIFVAIQNMEDWEEALFDKKSGKAILKTFNLYKKLLTLCRGGQEQVVVKLNEIRDVNVEEEKVRYFGKGYVIVLRFLTGISHPLTQSAVLGSRGDVEAVAKLLTNFLELDMAVLKTLAEQESSDSEVEDLAKEE
;
A
#
# COMPACT_ATOMS: atom_id res chain seq x y z
N MET A 1 -27.55 -32.03 -6.90
CA MET A 1 -26.56 -31.62 -5.87
C MET A 1 -25.13 -31.61 -6.40
N PHE A 2 -24.65 -32.67 -7.06
CA PHE A 2 -23.27 -32.71 -7.60
C PHE A 2 -22.92 -31.61 -8.61
N TYR A 3 -23.85 -31.20 -9.47
CA TYR A 3 -23.63 -30.10 -10.41
C TYR A 3 -23.40 -28.75 -9.71
N ILE A 4 -24.20 -28.44 -8.69
CA ILE A 4 -24.06 -27.20 -7.92
C ILE A 4 -22.74 -27.22 -7.14
N ALA A 5 -22.40 -28.36 -6.51
CA ALA A 5 -21.13 -28.53 -5.81
C ALA A 5 -19.92 -28.40 -6.76
N GLY A 6 -20.01 -28.95 -7.98
CA GLY A 6 -18.99 -28.80 -9.02
C GLY A 6 -18.81 -27.35 -9.46
N CYS A 7 -19.89 -26.62 -9.71
CA CYS A 7 -19.83 -25.20 -10.07
C CYS A 7 -19.21 -24.35 -8.94
N ILE A 8 -19.59 -24.61 -7.68
CA ILE A 8 -19.03 -23.91 -6.51
C ILE A 8 -17.52 -24.19 -6.39
N PHE A 9 -17.10 -25.44 -6.60
CA PHE A 9 -15.70 -25.81 -6.51
C PHE A 9 -14.84 -25.12 -7.59
N VAL A 10 -15.33 -25.06 -8.83
CA VAL A 10 -14.66 -24.33 -9.92
C VAL A 10 -14.60 -22.83 -9.62
N ALA A 11 -15.67 -22.24 -9.08
CA ALA A 11 -15.68 -20.83 -8.70
C ALA A 11 -14.65 -20.53 -7.60
N ILE A 12 -14.52 -21.39 -6.59
CA ILE A 12 -13.54 -21.20 -5.51
C ILE A 12 -12.11 -21.37 -6.03
N GLN A 13 -11.87 -22.30 -6.96
CA GLN A 13 -10.55 -22.45 -7.59
C GLN A 13 -10.14 -21.25 -8.44
N ASN A 14 -11.12 -20.55 -9.01
CA ASN A 14 -10.87 -19.37 -9.84
C ASN A 14 -10.83 -18.06 -9.05
N MET A 15 -11.19 -18.07 -7.75
CA MET A 15 -10.96 -16.91 -6.91
C MET A 15 -9.45 -16.67 -6.75
N GLU A 16 -9.03 -15.50 -7.21
CA GLU A 16 -7.65 -15.02 -7.10
C GLU A 16 -7.20 -14.91 -5.64
N ASP A 17 -5.89 -14.72 -5.47
CA ASP A 17 -5.30 -14.52 -4.15
C ASP A 17 -5.93 -13.29 -3.48
N TRP A 18 -6.37 -13.46 -2.24
CA TRP A 18 -6.95 -12.39 -1.45
C TRP A 18 -5.83 -11.60 -0.77
N GLU A 19 -5.89 -10.28 -0.90
CA GLU A 19 -4.91 -9.36 -0.35
C GLU A 19 -5.55 -8.56 0.79
N GLU A 20 -4.86 -8.51 1.94
CA GLU A 20 -5.32 -7.79 3.12
C GLU A 20 -4.19 -6.90 3.65
N ALA A 21 -4.38 -5.58 3.59
CA ALA A 21 -3.46 -4.60 4.16
C ALA A 21 -4.05 -4.04 5.46
N LEU A 22 -3.41 -4.36 6.59
CA LEU A 22 -3.82 -3.92 7.93
C LEU A 22 -2.86 -2.85 8.42
N PHE A 23 -3.35 -1.62 8.56
CA PHE A 23 -2.59 -0.50 9.11
C PHE A 23 -2.99 -0.30 10.58
N ASP A 24 -2.11 -0.66 11.51
CA ASP A 24 -2.36 -0.48 12.93
C ASP A 24 -1.57 0.71 13.49
N LYS A 25 -2.28 1.82 13.71
CA LYS A 25 -1.74 3.05 14.30
C LYS A 25 -1.35 2.90 15.77
N LYS A 26 -1.94 1.95 16.51
CA LYS A 26 -1.62 1.71 17.92
C LYS A 26 -0.31 0.96 18.09
N SER A 27 -0.05 -0.03 17.23
CA SER A 27 1.21 -0.78 17.24
C SER A 27 2.29 -0.19 16.32
N GLY A 28 1.93 0.73 15.44
CA GLY A 28 2.84 1.35 14.47
C GLY A 28 3.31 0.39 13.38
N LYS A 29 2.53 -0.65 13.07
CA LYS A 29 2.86 -1.67 12.06
C LYS A 29 1.80 -1.78 10.97
N ALA A 30 2.28 -1.87 9.74
CA ALA A 30 1.50 -2.15 8.54
C ALA A 30 1.76 -3.61 8.18
N ILE A 31 0.71 -4.41 8.14
CA ILE A 31 0.79 -5.84 7.87
C ILE A 31 0.09 -6.08 6.53
N LEU A 32 0.86 -6.40 5.51
CA LEU A 32 0.34 -6.85 4.22
C LEU A 32 0.33 -8.37 4.23
N LYS A 33 -0.86 -8.95 4.08
CA LYS A 33 -1.06 -10.39 4.02
C LYS A 33 -1.62 -10.74 2.66
N THR A 34 -1.01 -11.72 2.01
CA THR A 34 -1.59 -12.34 0.83
C THR A 34 -1.97 -13.77 1.18
N PHE A 35 -3.19 -14.17 0.86
CA PHE A 35 -3.66 -15.53 1.06
C PHE A 35 -4.51 -16.05 -0.07
N ASN A 36 -4.22 -17.28 -0.48
CA ASN A 36 -5.04 -17.98 -1.44
C ASN A 36 -6.29 -18.55 -0.75
N LEU A 37 -7.48 -18.07 -1.09
CA LEU A 37 -8.73 -18.49 -0.43
C LEU A 37 -8.99 -19.99 -0.62
N TYR A 38 -8.68 -20.52 -1.80
CA TYR A 38 -8.78 -21.97 -2.08
C TYR A 38 -7.82 -22.77 -1.19
N LYS A 39 -6.54 -22.36 -1.09
CA LYS A 39 -5.59 -23.02 -0.17
C LYS A 39 -6.04 -22.87 1.27
N LYS A 40 -6.58 -21.73 1.69
CA LYS A 40 -7.07 -21.50 3.06
C LYS A 40 -8.22 -22.45 3.40
N LEU A 41 -9.15 -22.64 2.46
CA LEU A 41 -10.28 -23.57 2.59
C LEU A 41 -9.79 -25.03 2.61
N LEU A 42 -8.87 -25.40 1.74
CA LEU A 42 -8.35 -26.77 1.65
C LEU A 42 -7.41 -27.15 2.79
N THR A 43 -6.59 -26.23 3.28
CA THR A 43 -5.58 -26.50 4.32
C THR A 43 -6.09 -26.21 5.72
N LEU A 44 -7.37 -25.86 5.89
CA LEU A 44 -7.99 -25.51 7.17
C LEU A 44 -7.09 -24.57 7.98
N CYS A 45 -6.64 -23.48 7.33
CA CYS A 45 -5.76 -22.45 7.89
C CYS A 45 -4.34 -22.89 8.32
N ARG A 46 -3.84 -24.07 7.92
CA ARG A 46 -2.53 -24.57 8.40
C ARG A 46 -1.32 -24.23 7.51
N GLY A 47 -1.51 -23.60 6.35
CA GLY A 47 -0.40 -23.34 5.41
C GLY A 47 -0.48 -21.99 4.70
N GLY A 48 0.65 -21.26 4.75
CA GLY A 48 1.04 -20.27 3.73
C GLY A 48 0.26 -18.96 3.74
N GLN A 49 0.47 -18.14 4.78
CA GLN A 49 0.19 -16.71 4.69
C GLN A 49 1.54 -16.02 4.46
N GLU A 50 1.77 -15.47 3.28
CA GLU A 50 2.91 -14.59 3.07
C GLU A 50 2.56 -13.27 3.76
N GLN A 51 3.25 -12.98 4.86
CA GLN A 51 3.01 -11.80 5.68
C GLN A 51 4.24 -10.91 5.63
N VAL A 52 4.06 -9.73 5.05
CA VAL A 52 5.06 -8.67 5.06
C VAL A 52 4.66 -7.68 6.14
N VAL A 53 5.51 -7.52 7.15
CA VAL A 53 5.31 -6.55 8.23
C VAL A 53 6.26 -5.39 8.00
N VAL A 54 5.70 -4.22 7.78
CA VAL A 54 6.44 -2.96 7.63
C VAL A 54 6.08 -2.02 8.76
N LYS A 55 6.99 -1.13 9.18
CA LYS A 55 6.69 -0.13 10.21
C LYS A 55 5.95 1.05 9.58
N LEU A 56 4.94 1.59 10.25
CA LEU A 56 4.20 2.76 9.75
C LEU A 56 5.13 3.97 9.58
N ASN A 57 6.08 4.16 10.49
CA ASN A 57 7.05 5.26 10.43
C ASN A 57 7.95 5.20 9.19
N GLU A 58 8.04 4.05 8.53
CA GLU A 58 8.82 3.90 7.29
C GLU A 58 7.99 4.28 6.07
N ILE A 59 6.66 4.41 6.17
CA ILE A 59 5.82 4.85 5.04
C ILE A 59 5.93 6.37 4.93
N ARG A 60 6.39 6.85 3.78
CA ARG A 60 6.57 8.28 3.50
C ARG A 60 5.39 8.85 2.72
N ASP A 61 4.93 8.10 1.71
CA ASP A 61 3.96 8.60 0.75
C ASP A 61 3.16 7.46 0.11
N VAL A 62 1.97 7.79 -0.42
CA VAL A 62 1.08 6.89 -1.16
C VAL A 62 0.85 7.47 -2.55
N ASN A 63 1.35 6.80 -3.58
CA ASN A 63 1.21 7.24 -4.97
C ASN A 63 0.26 6.34 -5.76
N VAL A 64 -0.31 6.85 -6.86
CA VAL A 64 -1.10 6.07 -7.82
C VAL A 64 -0.31 5.96 -9.11
N GLU A 65 0.00 4.74 -9.52
CA GLU A 65 0.73 4.46 -10.76
C GLU A 65 -0.21 3.87 -11.82
N GLU A 66 -0.03 4.30 -13.08
CA GLU A 66 -0.77 3.76 -14.22
C GLU A 66 -0.03 2.54 -14.77
N GLU A 67 -0.69 1.38 -14.73
CA GLU A 67 -0.17 0.15 -15.30
C GLU A 67 -0.90 -0.18 -16.61
N LYS A 68 -0.13 -0.45 -17.68
CA LYS A 68 -0.69 -0.88 -18.97
C LYS A 68 -1.02 -2.36 -18.92
N VAL A 69 -2.30 -2.68 -18.81
CA VAL A 69 -2.80 -4.04 -18.85
C VAL A 69 -2.93 -4.47 -20.32
N ARG A 70 -2.18 -5.52 -20.72
CA ARG A 70 -1.99 -5.98 -22.11
C ARG A 70 -3.28 -6.05 -22.97
N TYR A 71 -4.44 -6.33 -22.38
CA TYR A 71 -5.71 -6.49 -23.11
C TYR A 71 -6.86 -5.61 -22.62
N PHE A 72 -6.78 -5.07 -21.39
CA PHE A 72 -7.87 -4.31 -20.77
C PHE A 72 -7.59 -2.80 -20.72
N GLY A 73 -6.50 -2.34 -21.33
CA GLY A 73 -6.17 -0.92 -21.44
C GLY A 73 -5.36 -0.43 -20.25
N LYS A 74 -5.86 0.62 -19.58
CA LYS A 74 -5.18 1.28 -18.46
C LYS A 74 -5.74 0.76 -17.14
N GLY A 75 -4.89 0.24 -16.28
CA GLY A 75 -5.18 -0.06 -14.88
C GLY A 75 -4.46 0.93 -13.97
N TYR A 76 -4.94 1.06 -12.74
CA TYR A 76 -4.31 1.91 -11.73
C TYR A 76 -3.98 1.08 -10.50
N VAL A 77 -2.79 1.27 -9.96
CA VAL A 77 -2.32 0.59 -8.74
C VAL A 77 -1.89 1.62 -7.72
N ILE A 78 -2.20 1.35 -6.45
CA ILE A 78 -1.75 2.18 -5.33
C ILE A 78 -0.40 1.64 -4.87
N VAL A 79 0.59 2.51 -4.78
CA VAL A 79 1.97 2.15 -4.40
C VAL A 79 2.37 2.91 -3.15
N LEU A 80 2.77 2.16 -2.13
CA LEU A 80 3.34 2.71 -0.90
C LEU A 80 4.83 2.99 -1.14
N ARG A 81 5.26 4.22 -0.84
CA ARG A 81 6.67 4.61 -0.90
C ARG A 81 7.22 4.69 0.51
N PHE A 82 8.30 3.94 0.77
CA PHE A 82 8.97 3.93 2.06
C PHE A 82 10.15 4.91 2.12
N LEU A 83 10.55 5.31 3.33
CA LEU A 83 11.74 6.13 3.61
C LEU A 83 13.02 5.48 3.10
N THR A 84 13.06 4.15 3.03
CA THR A 84 14.17 3.37 2.48
C THR A 84 14.34 3.54 0.96
N GLY A 85 13.41 4.23 0.30
CA GLY A 85 13.36 4.40 -1.15
C GLY A 85 12.69 3.24 -1.89
N ILE A 86 12.23 2.21 -1.17
CA ILE A 86 11.50 1.09 -1.75
C ILE A 86 10.06 1.52 -2.03
N SER A 87 9.54 1.12 -3.20
CA SER A 87 8.15 1.23 -3.58
C SER A 87 7.51 -0.16 -3.54
N HIS A 88 6.39 -0.32 -2.84
CA HIS A 88 5.66 -1.58 -2.79
C HIS A 88 4.20 -1.37 -3.19
N PRO A 89 3.72 -2.06 -4.22
CA PRO A 89 2.32 -1.97 -4.61
C PRO A 89 1.45 -2.56 -3.50
N LEU A 90 0.35 -1.89 -3.20
CA LEU A 90 -0.62 -2.32 -2.20
C LEU A 90 -1.42 -3.54 -2.68
N THR A 91 -1.58 -3.67 -4.00
CA THR A 91 -2.24 -4.78 -4.67
C THR A 91 -1.35 -5.37 -5.76
N GLN A 92 -1.32 -6.70 -5.92
CA GLN A 92 -0.56 -7.35 -6.98
C GLN A 92 -1.15 -7.13 -8.38
N SER A 93 -2.45 -6.80 -8.43
CA SER A 93 -3.19 -6.56 -9.67
C SER A 93 -3.59 -5.09 -9.78
N ALA A 94 -3.47 -4.52 -10.97
CA ALA A 94 -4.00 -3.20 -11.26
C ALA A 94 -5.53 -3.20 -11.26
N VAL A 95 -6.11 -2.19 -10.60
CA VAL A 95 -7.57 -2.02 -10.59
C VAL A 95 -8.01 -1.43 -11.92
N LEU A 96 -8.90 -2.14 -12.59
CA LEU A 96 -9.58 -1.70 -13.81
C LEU A 96 -10.73 -0.77 -13.43
N GLY A 97 -10.58 0.53 -13.68
CA GLY A 97 -11.58 1.51 -13.25
C GLY A 97 -11.20 2.95 -13.55
N SER A 98 -12.01 3.88 -13.05
CA SER A 98 -11.72 5.31 -13.16
C SER A 98 -10.54 5.65 -12.24
N ARG A 99 -9.60 6.47 -12.73
CA ARG A 99 -8.45 6.95 -11.94
C ARG A 99 -8.89 7.63 -10.64
N GLY A 100 -10.01 8.35 -10.69
CA GLY A 100 -10.53 9.14 -9.58
C GLY A 100 -10.90 8.29 -8.36
N ASP A 101 -11.44 7.10 -8.56
CA ASP A 101 -11.80 6.21 -7.44
C ASP A 101 -10.55 5.71 -6.71
N VAL A 102 -9.52 5.35 -7.48
CA VAL A 102 -8.23 4.90 -6.93
C VAL A 102 -7.50 6.04 -6.22
N GLU A 103 -7.55 7.26 -6.78
CA GLU A 103 -7.02 8.45 -6.12
C GLU A 103 -7.78 8.82 -4.84
N ALA A 104 -9.11 8.62 -4.80
CA ALA A 104 -9.89 8.85 -3.59
C ALA A 104 -9.47 7.89 -2.47
N VAL A 105 -9.21 6.62 -2.79
CA VAL A 105 -8.67 5.64 -1.83
C VAL A 105 -7.26 6.02 -1.40
N ALA A 106 -6.39 6.42 -2.32
CA ALA A 106 -5.05 6.90 -1.99
C ALA A 106 -5.10 8.08 -1.02
N LYS A 107 -5.97 9.08 -1.28
CA LYS A 107 -6.18 10.23 -0.39
C LYS A 107 -6.71 9.83 0.98
N LEU A 108 -7.61 8.84 1.04
CA LEU A 108 -8.10 8.30 2.32
C LEU A 108 -6.96 7.66 3.12
N LEU A 109 -6.08 6.91 2.47
CA LEU A 109 -4.91 6.29 3.09
C LEU A 109 -3.92 7.35 3.58
N THR A 110 -3.61 8.37 2.76
CA THR A 110 -2.74 9.49 3.14
C THR A 110 -3.27 10.21 4.38
N ASN A 111 -4.57 10.51 4.42
CA ASN A 111 -5.23 11.13 5.56
C ASN A 111 -5.19 10.22 6.81
N PHE A 112 -5.48 8.93 6.65
CA PHE A 112 -5.50 7.97 7.76
C PHE A 112 -4.11 7.78 8.39
N LEU A 113 -3.08 7.76 7.54
CA LEU A 113 -1.68 7.65 7.95
C LEU A 113 -1.08 9.00 8.40
N GLU A 114 -1.82 10.10 8.26
CA GLU A 114 -1.38 11.47 8.59
C GLU A 114 -0.05 11.86 7.91
N LEU A 115 0.21 11.31 6.71
CA LEU A 115 1.46 11.54 5.98
C LEU A 115 1.62 13.01 5.58
N ASP A 116 0.52 13.72 5.33
CA ASP A 116 0.54 15.17 5.05
C ASP A 116 1.18 15.98 6.19
N MET A 117 0.96 15.56 7.44
CA MET A 117 1.53 16.22 8.61
C MET A 117 3.02 15.87 8.80
N ALA A 118 3.42 14.66 8.42
CA ALA A 118 4.82 14.22 8.43
C ALA A 118 5.64 14.91 7.34
N VAL A 119 5.06 15.13 6.15
CA VAL A 119 5.65 15.92 5.06
C VAL A 119 5.80 17.39 5.47
N LEU A 120 4.74 17.97 6.07
CA LEU A 120 4.81 19.33 6.63
C LEU A 120 5.88 19.46 7.72
N LYS A 121 6.02 18.47 8.59
CA LYS A 121 7.04 18.47 9.65
C LYS A 121 8.46 18.34 9.10
N THR A 122 8.68 17.47 8.10
CA THR A 122 9.99 17.35 7.44
C THR A 122 10.35 18.60 6.64
N LEU A 123 9.39 19.25 5.99
CA LEU A 123 9.60 20.54 5.33
C LEU A 123 9.96 21.64 6.35
N ALA A 124 9.26 21.70 7.48
CA ALA A 124 9.56 22.66 8.55
C ALA A 124 10.93 22.42 9.21
N GLU A 125 11.35 21.17 9.37
CA GLU A 125 12.69 20.81 9.88
C GLU A 125 13.80 21.13 8.86
N GLN A 126 13.52 21.04 7.56
CA GLN A 126 14.45 21.45 6.51
C GLN A 126 14.60 22.98 6.40
N GLU A 127 13.51 23.74 6.52
CA GLU A 127 13.57 25.21 6.51
C GLU A 127 14.24 25.79 7.78
N SER A 128 14.15 25.09 8.92
CA SER A 128 14.81 25.50 10.17
C SER A 128 16.32 25.25 10.19
N SER A 129 16.85 24.38 9.32
CA SER A 129 18.28 24.07 9.27
C SER A 129 19.08 24.99 8.35
N ASP A 130 18.42 25.85 7.55
CA ASP A 130 19.07 26.72 6.56
C ASP A 130 19.23 28.18 7.05
N SER A 131 18.96 28.44 8.34
CA SER A 131 18.99 29.79 8.93
C SER A 131 20.08 30.04 9.98
N GLU A 132 21.02 29.11 10.19
CA GLU A 132 22.12 29.27 11.16
C GLU A 132 23.50 29.63 10.55
N VAL A 133 23.58 30.06 9.28
CA VAL A 133 24.88 30.37 8.63
C VAL A 133 24.91 31.73 7.91
N GLU A 134 24.48 32.82 8.56
CA GLU A 134 24.72 34.19 8.06
C GLU A 134 25.12 35.19 9.16
N ASP A 135 25.93 34.80 10.17
CA ASP A 135 26.35 35.74 11.24
C ASP A 135 27.84 35.68 11.63
N LEU A 136 28.74 35.36 10.69
CA LEU A 136 30.20 35.45 10.93
C LEU A 136 30.97 35.94 9.69
N ALA A 137 30.69 37.18 9.24
CA ALA A 137 31.53 37.87 8.25
C ALA A 137 31.41 39.40 8.32
N LYS A 138 31.55 40.00 9.51
CA LYS A 138 31.81 41.44 9.67
C LYS A 138 32.69 41.70 10.88
N GLU A 139 33.96 41.32 10.78
CA GLU A 139 35.04 41.96 11.52
C GLU A 139 36.36 41.68 10.78
N GLU A 140 36.68 42.55 9.82
CA GLU A 140 38.04 43.00 9.48
C GLU A 140 37.97 44.27 8.63
#